data_AF-A0A7V9B6E1-F1
#
_entry.id   AF-A0A7V9B6E1-F1
#
_cell.length_a   1.000
_cell.length_b   1.000
_cell.length_c   1.000
_cell.angle_alpha   90.00
_cell.angle_beta   90.00
_cell.angle_gamma   90.00
#
_symmetry.space_group_name_H-M   'P 1'
#
loop_
_entity.id
_entity.type
_entity.pdbx_description
1 polymer ?
#
loop_
_entity_poly.entity_id
_entity_poly.type
_entity_poly.pdbx_seq_one_letter_code
_entity_poly.pdbx_strand_id
1 'polypeptide(L)'
;MKCQEGVWRMVAVAILFLTVSFLSACGGDTNDGNEGELSATSVVLPGTATPVFDWSSLRATPPSVLDGVPAATPDANQVTTADQRRHAQPNELGVIPILQYHLFTTDPSAEDYLTRPIDDFRADLQWLYDHDFHVISMSDRVRDEISAPAGKHPVVLSFDDSGASQFRMIEQPDGSLVIDPNSAVGAMELFFSTHPDFGRGAFFAILNFNCFANPTEPDQWQYCDRKVQWLADNGYEIGNHTIDHQDLLDISDEEFQRQLGEAWAWIEQNVPEAGQLPSVIAMPYGNYPDGDLHQAQRDMLRDGFMHQGEWRVMEGSLMVGSEPAPSPSSATWDKVWIPRIQAFDDELARWLPMFENGGVILYTSDGNPDTVMIPDPLPTWLDGTLDPDLIAASGKTLVQYDPGTGEPTGGTADAPTGWHRRSTTLIS
;
A
#
# COMPACT_ATOMS: atom_id res chain seq x y z
N MET A 1 34.54 -46.35 12.02
CA MET A 1 34.52 -45.75 13.38
C MET A 1 33.89 -44.37 13.26
N LYS A 2 32.64 -44.23 13.79
CA LYS A 2 31.83 -43.03 14.15
C LYS A 2 31.57 -41.97 13.05
N CYS A 3 30.38 -41.77 12.46
CA CYS A 3 29.01 -41.40 12.95
C CYS A 3 29.03 -40.09 13.78
N GLN A 4 28.20 -39.06 13.60
CA GLN A 4 26.76 -38.89 13.25
C GLN A 4 26.57 -37.53 12.53
N GLU A 5 25.78 -37.36 11.45
CA GLU A 5 24.31 -37.28 11.27
C GLU A 5 23.59 -35.97 11.71
N GLY A 6 22.92 -35.35 10.72
CA GLY A 6 21.56 -34.82 10.83
C GLY A 6 21.39 -33.30 10.65
N VAL A 7 20.37 -32.75 9.99
CA VAL A 7 19.25 -33.21 9.14
C VAL A 7 18.76 -31.95 8.40
N TRP A 8 18.68 -31.96 7.06
CA TRP A 8 17.86 -31.02 6.29
C TRP A 8 16.49 -31.66 6.06
N ARG A 9 15.38 -30.97 6.37
CA ARG A 9 14.03 -31.39 6.01
C ARG A 9 13.48 -30.46 4.93
N MET A 10 13.51 -30.94 3.68
CA MET A 10 12.59 -30.48 2.64
C MET A 10 11.23 -31.14 2.91
N VAL A 11 10.16 -30.35 2.90
CA VAL A 11 8.79 -30.87 2.83
C VAL A 11 8.29 -30.61 1.41
N ALA A 12 8.21 -31.69 0.62
CA ALA A 12 7.49 -31.71 -0.63
C ALA A 12 6.01 -31.99 -0.35
N VAL A 13 5.12 -31.09 -0.75
CA VAL A 13 3.66 -31.31 -0.70
C VAL A 13 3.23 -31.87 -2.05
N ALA A 14 2.81 -33.13 -2.05
CA ALA A 14 2.17 -33.78 -3.19
C ALA A 14 0.66 -33.54 -3.14
N ILE A 15 0.10 -32.88 -4.16
CA ILE A 15 -1.33 -32.67 -4.34
C ILE A 15 -1.91 -33.91 -5.04
N LEU A 16 -2.82 -34.62 -4.37
CA LEU A 16 -3.59 -35.72 -4.94
C LEU A 16 -5.04 -35.27 -5.14
N PHE A 17 -5.43 -35.09 -6.41
CA PHE A 17 -6.82 -34.91 -6.80
C PHE A 17 -7.60 -36.23 -6.64
N LEU A 18 -8.73 -36.19 -5.94
CA LEU A 18 -9.71 -37.27 -5.98
C LEU A 18 -11.12 -36.70 -6.03
N THR A 19 -11.68 -36.75 -7.23
CA THR A 19 -13.08 -36.51 -7.56
C THR A 19 -13.87 -37.81 -7.37
N VAL A 20 -14.96 -37.78 -6.60
CA VAL A 20 -16.09 -38.72 -6.79
C VAL A 20 -17.41 -38.02 -6.48
N SER A 21 -18.32 -38.13 -7.44
CA SER A 21 -19.68 -37.61 -7.49
C SER A 21 -20.72 -38.53 -6.82
N PHE A 22 -21.74 -37.89 -6.22
CA PHE A 22 -23.17 -38.27 -6.06
C PHE A 22 -23.59 -39.66 -5.54
N LEU A 23 -24.41 -39.68 -4.47
CA LEU A 23 -25.83 -40.12 -4.52
C LEU A 23 -26.57 -39.98 -3.16
N SER A 24 -27.86 -39.68 -3.28
CA SER A 24 -28.90 -39.45 -2.26
C SER A 24 -29.38 -40.74 -1.57
N ALA A 25 -29.84 -40.67 -0.31
CA ALA A 25 -31.13 -41.22 0.14
C ALA A 25 -31.43 -41.04 1.65
N CYS A 26 -32.74 -40.88 1.91
CA CYS A 26 -33.49 -40.59 3.13
C CYS A 26 -33.41 -41.60 4.29
N GLY A 27 -33.86 -41.16 5.49
CA GLY A 27 -34.44 -42.02 6.52
C GLY A 27 -34.36 -41.42 7.93
N GLY A 28 -35.51 -41.18 8.59
CA GLY A 28 -35.62 -40.44 9.85
C GLY A 28 -35.97 -41.25 11.10
N ASP A 29 -36.54 -40.48 12.05
CA ASP A 29 -37.30 -40.81 13.28
C ASP A 29 -36.60 -40.89 14.66
N THR A 30 -36.89 -39.85 15.46
CA THR A 30 -37.39 -39.79 16.87
C THR A 30 -36.67 -40.57 17.98
N ASN A 31 -36.21 -39.90 19.05
CA ASN A 31 -37.02 -39.60 20.25
C ASN A 31 -36.23 -38.92 21.40
N ASP A 32 -37.00 -38.12 22.15
CA ASP A 32 -36.82 -37.32 23.36
C ASP A 32 -35.84 -37.75 24.47
N GLY A 33 -35.35 -36.74 25.20
CA GLY A 33 -34.70 -36.86 26.51
C GLY A 33 -34.29 -35.51 27.12
N ASN A 34 -35.28 -34.77 27.60
CA ASN A 34 -35.22 -33.55 28.44
C ASN A 34 -34.19 -33.63 29.60
N GLU A 35 -33.53 -32.51 29.95
CA GLU A 35 -33.44 -31.93 31.32
C GLU A 35 -32.64 -30.60 31.32
N GLY A 36 -33.23 -29.55 31.92
CA GLY A 36 -32.48 -28.60 32.76
C GLY A 36 -32.28 -27.16 32.26
N GLU A 37 -33.32 -26.33 32.33
CA GLU A 37 -33.18 -24.86 32.36
C GLU A 37 -32.39 -24.39 33.61
N LEU A 38 -31.33 -23.62 33.39
CA LEU A 38 -30.79 -22.68 34.37
C LEU A 38 -30.70 -21.30 33.71
N SER A 39 -31.57 -20.42 34.18
CA SER A 39 -31.62 -19.00 33.85
C SER A 39 -30.34 -18.30 34.30
N ALA A 40 -29.56 -17.82 33.33
CA ALA A 40 -28.54 -16.79 33.55
C ALA A 40 -28.97 -15.55 32.77
N THR A 41 -29.45 -14.55 33.50
CA THR A 41 -29.67 -13.19 33.01
C THR A 41 -28.38 -12.64 32.42
N SER A 42 -28.30 -12.56 31.10
CA SER A 42 -27.29 -11.79 30.36
C SER A 42 -27.67 -10.30 30.43
N VAL A 43 -26.80 -9.53 31.08
CA VAL A 43 -26.80 -8.06 30.97
C VAL A 43 -26.33 -7.74 29.55
N VAL A 44 -27.25 -7.32 28.70
CA VAL A 44 -26.93 -6.74 27.39
C VAL A 44 -26.36 -5.34 27.63
N LEU A 45 -25.06 -5.18 27.44
CA LEU A 45 -24.48 -3.86 27.25
C LEU A 45 -24.91 -3.36 25.86
N PRO A 46 -25.40 -2.12 25.73
CA PRO A 46 -25.73 -1.57 24.42
C PRO A 46 -24.44 -1.43 23.61
N GLY A 47 -24.36 -2.15 22.50
CA GLY A 47 -23.33 -1.95 21.49
C GLY A 47 -23.42 -0.51 20.97
N THR A 48 -22.33 0.21 21.07
CA THR A 48 -22.13 1.48 20.36
C THR A 48 -22.05 1.15 18.87
N ALA A 49 -23.18 1.24 18.18
CA ALA A 49 -23.17 1.31 16.72
C ALA A 49 -22.48 2.63 16.35
N THR A 50 -21.29 2.53 15.77
CA THR A 50 -20.68 3.63 15.02
C THR A 50 -21.67 4.03 13.91
N PRO A 51 -21.93 5.33 13.71
CA PRO A 51 -22.84 5.76 12.65
C PRO A 51 -22.21 5.41 11.30
N VAL A 52 -22.83 4.50 10.55
CA VAL A 52 -22.49 4.26 9.14
C VAL A 52 -22.81 5.54 8.37
N PHE A 53 -21.79 6.16 7.78
CA PHE A 53 -21.96 7.34 6.96
C PHE A 53 -22.82 6.98 5.73
N ASP A 54 -23.95 7.69 5.54
CA ASP A 54 -24.88 7.42 4.45
C ASP A 54 -24.37 8.03 3.14
N TRP A 55 -23.55 7.24 2.44
CA TRP A 55 -23.03 7.56 1.11
C TRP A 55 -24.12 7.81 0.07
N SER A 56 -25.33 7.25 0.24
CA SER A 56 -26.44 7.43 -0.70
C SER A 56 -27.09 8.82 -0.62
N SER A 57 -26.88 9.53 0.50
CA SER A 57 -27.36 10.90 0.72
C SER A 57 -26.49 11.98 0.06
N LEU A 58 -25.26 11.63 -0.32
CA LEU A 58 -24.36 12.49 -1.07
C LEU A 58 -24.73 12.50 -2.55
N ARG A 59 -25.78 13.25 -2.90
CA ARG A 59 -25.90 13.77 -4.26
C ARG A 59 -24.82 14.83 -4.45
N ALA A 60 -23.64 14.42 -4.88
CA ALA A 60 -22.60 15.34 -5.30
C ALA A 60 -23.14 16.19 -6.46
N THR A 61 -23.42 17.47 -6.19
CA THR A 61 -23.11 18.48 -7.21
C THR A 61 -21.62 18.34 -7.53
N PRO A 62 -21.23 18.27 -8.81
CA PRO A 62 -19.82 18.24 -9.17
C PRO A 62 -19.09 19.38 -8.46
N PRO A 63 -17.93 19.14 -7.82
CA PRO A 63 -17.21 20.23 -7.20
C PRO A 63 -16.91 21.28 -8.26
N SER A 64 -17.38 22.51 -8.03
CA SER A 64 -16.79 23.65 -8.72
C SER A 64 -15.35 23.71 -8.27
N VAL A 65 -14.43 23.87 -9.22
CA VAL A 65 -13.01 24.17 -8.98
C VAL A 65 -12.91 25.20 -7.85
N LEU A 66 -12.58 24.75 -6.63
CA LEU A 66 -12.33 25.64 -5.51
C LEU A 66 -10.88 26.06 -5.65
N ASP A 67 -10.70 27.35 -5.90
CA ASP A 67 -9.42 28.04 -5.84
C ASP A 67 -8.69 27.65 -4.54
N GLY A 68 -7.40 27.34 -4.69
CA GLY A 68 -6.55 26.75 -3.67
C GLY A 68 -6.71 27.39 -2.28
N VAL A 69 -7.04 26.53 -1.31
CA VAL A 69 -6.94 26.88 0.11
C VAL A 69 -5.45 27.05 0.44
N PRO A 70 -5.03 28.16 1.06
CA PRO A 70 -3.64 28.33 1.49
C PRO A 70 -3.28 27.25 2.52
N ALA A 71 -2.12 26.62 2.32
CA ALA A 71 -1.55 25.64 3.25
C ALA A 71 -1.54 26.17 4.69
N ALA A 72 -2.01 25.34 5.62
CA ALA A 72 -1.93 25.61 7.05
C ALA A 72 -0.47 25.73 7.50
N THR A 73 -0.22 26.60 8.48
CA THR A 73 1.09 26.91 9.07
C THR A 73 1.82 25.65 9.58
N PRO A 74 3.15 25.50 9.37
CA PRO A 74 3.89 24.25 9.63
C PRO A 74 4.01 23.76 11.10
N ASP A 75 3.78 24.64 12.08
CA ASP A 75 4.19 24.39 13.48
C ASP A 75 3.18 23.53 14.30
N ALA A 76 1.97 23.29 13.78
CA ALA A 76 0.92 22.55 14.50
C ALA A 76 0.98 21.03 14.33
N ASN A 77 1.80 20.54 13.39
CA ASN A 77 1.76 19.15 12.95
C ASN A 77 2.95 18.30 13.42
N GLN A 78 3.88 18.88 14.20
CA GLN A 78 5.10 18.20 14.66
C GLN A 78 5.11 18.00 16.19
N VAL A 79 5.75 16.91 16.60
CA VAL A 79 5.99 16.58 18.00
C VAL A 79 7.29 17.25 18.48
N THR A 80 7.19 18.36 19.20
CA THR A 80 8.37 19.12 19.65
C THR A 80 8.63 19.00 21.15
N THR A 81 7.59 18.81 21.97
CA THR A 81 7.67 18.73 23.44
C THR A 81 7.57 17.30 23.99
N ALA A 82 8.01 17.12 25.23
CA ALA A 82 7.91 15.82 25.90
C ALA A 82 6.45 15.35 26.08
N ASP A 83 5.54 16.26 26.42
CA ASP A 83 4.12 15.88 26.56
C ASP A 83 3.47 15.50 25.23
N GLN A 84 3.83 16.16 24.13
CA GLN A 84 3.40 15.73 22.79
C GLN A 84 3.95 14.35 22.43
N ARG A 85 5.24 14.06 22.70
CA ARG A 85 5.83 12.72 22.48
C ARG A 85 5.10 11.65 23.28
N ARG A 86 4.87 11.93 24.56
CA ARG A 86 4.16 11.01 25.45
C ARG A 86 2.72 10.75 25.00
N HIS A 87 2.07 11.72 24.36
CA HIS A 87 0.70 11.55 23.87
C HIS A 87 0.65 10.83 22.52
N ALA A 88 1.46 11.28 21.55
CA ALA A 88 1.47 10.75 20.19
C ALA A 88 2.17 9.38 20.06
N GLN A 89 3.08 9.05 20.99
CA GLN A 89 3.87 7.82 20.96
C GLN A 89 4.51 7.51 19.58
N PRO A 90 5.22 8.48 18.97
CA PRO A 90 5.81 8.28 17.64
C PRO A 90 6.76 7.09 17.62
N ASN A 91 6.72 6.33 16.54
CA ASN A 91 7.56 5.17 16.29
C ASN A 91 7.71 4.98 14.78
N GLU A 92 8.73 5.61 14.22
CA GLU A 92 8.94 5.67 12.77
C GLU A 92 9.71 4.46 12.21
N LEU A 93 9.96 3.45 13.05
CA LEU A 93 10.43 2.11 12.63
C LEU A 93 9.30 1.09 12.50
N GLY A 94 8.07 1.45 12.86
CA GLY A 94 6.90 0.59 12.64
C GLY A 94 6.61 0.35 11.15
N VAL A 95 5.72 -0.60 10.88
CA VAL A 95 5.34 -0.94 9.50
C VAL A 95 4.36 0.07 8.90
N ILE A 96 4.40 0.21 7.58
CA ILE A 96 3.51 1.06 6.78
C ILE A 96 2.70 0.14 5.86
N PRO A 97 1.38 0.01 6.05
CA PRO A 97 0.55 -0.77 5.13
C PRO A 97 0.52 -0.16 3.73
N ILE A 98 0.60 -1.03 2.73
CA ILE A 98 0.32 -0.71 1.34
C ILE A 98 -0.85 -1.61 0.93
N LEU A 99 -2.01 -1.02 0.68
CA LEU A 99 -3.23 -1.75 0.32
C LEU A 99 -3.29 -1.88 -1.21
N GLN A 100 -3.42 -3.10 -1.70
CA GLN A 100 -3.47 -3.45 -3.12
C GLN A 100 -4.90 -3.82 -3.53
N TYR A 101 -5.47 -3.03 -4.42
CA TYR A 101 -6.77 -3.26 -5.04
C TYR A 101 -6.62 -3.56 -6.54
N HIS A 102 -7.58 -4.26 -7.15
CA HIS A 102 -7.60 -4.49 -8.60
C HIS A 102 -8.91 -4.00 -9.21
N LEU A 103 -10.04 -4.63 -8.91
CA LEU A 103 -11.33 -4.34 -9.55
C LEU A 103 -12.37 -3.90 -8.52
N PHE A 104 -13.34 -3.12 -8.99
CA PHE A 104 -14.49 -2.69 -8.20
C PHE A 104 -15.81 -3.09 -8.87
N THR A 105 -16.81 -3.39 -8.03
CA THR A 105 -18.16 -3.76 -8.48
C THR A 105 -19.23 -3.07 -7.63
N THR A 106 -20.40 -2.83 -8.22
CA THR A 106 -21.62 -2.44 -7.48
C THR A 106 -22.51 -3.63 -7.14
N ASP A 107 -22.16 -4.83 -7.61
CA ASP A 107 -22.84 -6.09 -7.29
C ASP A 107 -22.00 -6.84 -6.24
N PRO A 108 -22.40 -6.85 -4.96
CA PRO A 108 -21.66 -7.55 -3.91
C PRO A 108 -21.50 -9.06 -4.16
N SER A 109 -22.37 -9.67 -4.98
CA SER A 109 -22.24 -11.10 -5.30
C SER A 109 -21.11 -11.41 -6.28
N ALA A 110 -20.52 -10.38 -6.90
CA ALA A 110 -19.36 -10.48 -7.78
C ALA A 110 -18.04 -10.24 -7.04
N GLU A 111 -18.06 -10.14 -5.71
CA GLU A 111 -16.84 -10.06 -4.91
C GLU A 111 -15.97 -11.32 -5.03
N ASP A 112 -14.67 -11.11 -5.16
CA ASP A 112 -13.64 -12.14 -5.06
C ASP A 112 -12.30 -11.54 -4.59
N TYR A 113 -11.24 -12.32 -4.63
CA TYR A 113 -9.91 -11.89 -4.16
C TYR A 113 -9.29 -10.74 -4.99
N LEU A 114 -9.84 -10.41 -6.16
CA LEU A 114 -9.43 -9.28 -7.00
C LEU A 114 -10.50 -8.18 -7.08
N THR A 115 -11.76 -8.52 -6.83
CA THR A 115 -12.90 -7.64 -7.04
C THR A 115 -13.53 -7.24 -5.73
N ARG A 116 -13.44 -5.96 -5.38
CA ARG A 116 -14.02 -5.42 -4.15
C ARG A 116 -15.33 -4.67 -4.42
N PRO A 117 -16.40 -4.89 -3.64
CA PRO A 117 -17.58 -4.05 -3.73
C PRO A 117 -17.23 -2.59 -3.40
N ILE A 118 -17.76 -1.64 -4.18
CA ILE A 118 -17.38 -0.23 -4.03
C ILE A 118 -17.83 0.37 -2.69
N ASP A 119 -18.89 -0.17 -2.09
CA ASP A 119 -19.33 0.22 -0.74
C ASP A 119 -18.37 -0.28 0.34
N ASP A 120 -17.76 -1.44 0.17
CA ASP A 120 -16.76 -1.96 1.10
C ASP A 120 -15.44 -1.20 0.97
N PHE A 121 -15.06 -0.77 -0.23
CA PHE A 121 -13.93 0.16 -0.39
C PHE A 121 -14.16 1.50 0.33
N ARG A 122 -15.38 2.05 0.27
CA ARG A 122 -15.75 3.24 1.04
C ARG A 122 -15.67 2.99 2.55
N ALA A 123 -16.06 1.80 3.00
CA ALA A 123 -15.91 1.39 4.39
C ALA A 123 -14.44 1.25 4.80
N ASP A 124 -13.56 0.79 3.93
CA ASP A 124 -12.11 0.73 4.20
C ASP A 124 -11.53 2.14 4.41
N LEU A 125 -11.86 3.08 3.53
CA LEU A 125 -11.42 4.47 3.67
C LEU A 125 -11.90 5.08 4.99
N GLN A 126 -13.16 4.84 5.36
CA GLN A 126 -13.71 5.28 6.65
C GLN A 126 -12.98 4.62 7.82
N TRP A 127 -12.73 3.32 7.75
CA TRP A 127 -12.04 2.60 8.81
C TRP A 127 -10.63 3.14 9.01
N LEU A 128 -9.87 3.36 7.92
CA LEU A 128 -8.54 3.95 7.98
C LEU A 128 -8.57 5.33 8.64
N TYR A 129 -9.51 6.20 8.24
CA TYR A 129 -9.65 7.53 8.83
C TYR A 129 -9.97 7.48 10.32
N ASP A 130 -10.92 6.63 10.73
CA ASP A 130 -11.36 6.49 12.13
C ASP A 130 -10.25 5.94 13.04
N HIS A 131 -9.24 5.28 12.48
CA HIS A 131 -8.11 4.68 13.18
C HIS A 131 -6.80 5.43 12.95
N ASP A 132 -6.88 6.74 12.71
CA ASP A 132 -5.74 7.65 12.62
C ASP A 132 -4.74 7.34 11.49
N PHE A 133 -5.15 6.60 10.46
CA PHE A 133 -4.34 6.49 9.25
C PHE A 133 -4.34 7.79 8.45
N HIS A 134 -3.25 8.00 7.71
CA HIS A 134 -3.05 9.13 6.82
C HIS A 134 -2.48 8.66 5.48
N VAL A 135 -3.19 8.95 4.39
CA VAL A 135 -2.79 8.56 3.05
C VAL A 135 -1.58 9.38 2.60
N ILE A 136 -0.51 8.68 2.24
CA ILE A 136 0.71 9.26 1.64
C ILE A 136 0.92 8.76 0.21
N SER A 137 1.77 9.44 -0.55
CA SER A 137 2.18 8.99 -1.88
C SER A 137 3.10 7.75 -1.78
N MET A 138 3.20 7.00 -2.88
CA MET A 138 4.18 5.91 -2.97
C MET A 138 5.60 6.47 -3.05
N SER A 139 5.81 7.62 -3.70
CA SER A 139 7.13 8.26 -3.71
C SER A 139 7.62 8.63 -2.32
N ASP A 140 6.79 9.29 -1.49
CA ASP A 140 7.12 9.64 -0.11
C ASP A 140 7.54 8.39 0.67
N ARG A 141 6.81 7.29 0.44
CA ARG A 141 7.12 6.02 1.07
C ARG A 141 8.46 5.44 0.59
N VAL A 142 8.70 5.29 -0.71
CA VAL A 142 9.91 4.62 -1.20
C VAL A 142 11.18 5.47 -1.04
N ARG A 143 11.02 6.80 -0.98
CA ARG A 143 12.12 7.77 -0.82
C ARG A 143 12.39 8.17 0.64
N ASP A 144 11.57 7.71 1.59
CA ASP A 144 11.61 8.13 3.00
C ASP A 144 11.39 9.65 3.15
N GLU A 145 10.45 10.22 2.39
CA GLU A 145 10.05 11.63 2.42
C GLU A 145 8.69 11.82 3.12
N ILE A 146 8.37 10.92 4.05
CA ILE A 146 7.08 10.84 4.74
C ILE A 146 6.85 12.09 5.60
N SER A 147 5.75 12.80 5.32
CA SER A 147 5.37 14.06 5.99
C SER A 147 4.00 13.99 6.69
N ALA A 148 3.54 12.78 7.01
CA ALA A 148 2.28 12.57 7.72
C ALA A 148 2.26 13.34 9.05
N PRO A 149 1.13 13.89 9.50
CA PRO A 149 1.06 14.62 10.77
C PRO A 149 1.42 13.76 11.98
N ALA A 150 1.91 14.42 13.03
CA ALA A 150 2.17 13.81 14.34
C ALA A 150 1.02 12.90 14.83
N GLY A 151 1.36 11.68 15.23
CA GLY A 151 0.42 10.68 15.74
C GLY A 151 -0.35 9.91 14.67
N LYS A 152 -0.25 10.28 13.38
CA LYS A 152 -0.89 9.55 12.29
C LYS A 152 -0.07 8.35 11.82
N HIS A 153 -0.76 7.35 11.30
CA HIS A 153 -0.18 6.15 10.69
C HIS A 153 -0.20 6.26 9.16
N PRO A 154 0.95 6.40 8.48
CA PRO A 154 0.98 6.43 7.03
C PRO A 154 0.40 5.15 6.41
N VAL A 155 -0.34 5.29 5.31
CA VAL A 155 -0.83 4.20 4.48
C VAL A 155 -0.74 4.59 3.01
N VAL A 156 -0.43 3.62 2.14
CA VAL A 156 -0.47 3.83 0.69
C VAL A 156 -1.61 3.02 0.09
N LEU A 157 -2.41 3.65 -0.77
CA LEU A 157 -3.40 2.99 -1.61
C LEU A 157 -2.78 2.67 -2.97
N SER A 158 -2.82 1.42 -3.41
CA SER A 158 -2.27 0.98 -4.69
C SER A 158 -3.30 0.20 -5.51
N PHE A 159 -3.29 0.41 -6.82
CA PHE A 159 -4.24 -0.13 -7.78
C PHE A 159 -3.49 -0.74 -8.97
N ASP A 160 -3.70 -2.03 -9.22
CA ASP A 160 -3.00 -2.77 -10.27
C ASP A 160 -3.90 -2.97 -11.51
N ASP A 161 -3.31 -3.28 -12.67
CA ASP A 161 -3.99 -3.64 -13.94
C ASP A 161 -4.73 -2.54 -14.74
N SER A 162 -4.98 -1.37 -14.16
CA SER A 162 -5.74 -0.29 -14.81
C SER A 162 -7.14 -0.73 -15.28
N GLY A 163 -7.90 -1.41 -14.42
CA GLY A 163 -9.29 -1.76 -14.72
C GLY A 163 -10.20 -0.53 -14.83
N ALA A 164 -11.21 -0.58 -15.70
CA ALA A 164 -12.14 0.54 -15.90
C ALA A 164 -12.89 0.97 -14.63
N SER A 165 -13.17 0.03 -13.73
CA SER A 165 -13.82 0.30 -12.44
C SER A 165 -12.94 1.05 -11.45
N GLN A 166 -11.62 1.17 -11.67
CA GLN A 166 -10.76 2.04 -10.88
C GLN A 166 -10.97 3.50 -11.23
N PHE A 167 -11.06 3.82 -12.53
CA PHE A 167 -11.28 5.18 -13.00
C PHE A 167 -12.20 5.19 -14.23
N ARG A 168 -13.47 5.50 -14.01
CA ARG A 168 -14.48 5.61 -15.07
C ARG A 168 -14.94 7.06 -15.24
N MET A 169 -15.10 7.50 -16.48
CA MET A 169 -15.70 8.79 -16.81
C MET A 169 -17.06 8.60 -17.48
N ILE A 170 -18.03 9.41 -17.10
CA ILE A 170 -19.38 9.42 -17.64
C ILE A 170 -19.57 10.70 -18.45
N GLU A 171 -19.93 10.56 -19.72
CA GLU A 171 -20.35 11.69 -20.55
C GLU A 171 -21.80 12.08 -20.22
N GLN A 172 -21.99 13.34 -19.87
CA GLN A 172 -23.28 13.95 -19.59
C GLN A 172 -23.99 14.36 -20.88
N PRO A 173 -25.31 14.58 -20.88
CA PRO A 173 -26.07 14.99 -22.06
C PRO A 173 -25.59 16.30 -22.72
N ASP A 174 -24.88 17.16 -21.98
CA ASP A 174 -24.31 18.41 -22.48
C ASP A 174 -22.88 18.26 -23.04
N GLY A 175 -22.34 17.03 -23.06
CA GLY A 175 -20.99 16.69 -23.51
C GLY A 175 -19.90 16.90 -22.46
N SER A 176 -20.25 17.30 -21.23
CA SER A 176 -19.28 17.35 -20.12
C SER A 176 -18.96 15.94 -19.62
N LEU A 177 -17.74 15.75 -19.09
CA LEU A 177 -17.32 14.48 -18.49
C LEU A 177 -17.28 14.64 -16.97
N VAL A 178 -17.85 13.67 -16.26
CA VAL A 178 -17.76 13.56 -14.80
C VAL A 178 -17.15 12.23 -14.41
N ILE A 179 -16.46 12.20 -13.27
CA ILE A 179 -15.93 10.95 -12.70
C ILE A 179 -17.10 10.14 -12.15
N ASP A 180 -17.11 8.84 -12.43
CA ASP A 180 -18.12 7.95 -11.88
C ASP A 180 -17.93 7.81 -10.36
N PRO A 181 -18.93 8.18 -9.53
CA PRO A 181 -18.83 8.03 -8.07
C PRO A 181 -18.69 6.56 -7.62
N ASN A 182 -19.04 5.59 -8.48
CA ASN A 182 -18.89 4.16 -8.24
C ASN A 182 -17.59 3.58 -8.85
N SER A 183 -16.62 4.43 -9.17
CA SER A 183 -15.24 4.02 -9.43
C SER A 183 -14.35 4.31 -8.21
N ALA A 184 -13.18 3.66 -8.12
CA ALA A 184 -12.26 3.89 -7.01
C ALA A 184 -11.85 5.37 -6.88
N VAL A 185 -11.49 6.01 -8.01
CA VAL A 185 -11.18 7.45 -8.03
C VAL A 185 -12.37 8.28 -7.57
N GLY A 186 -13.58 7.96 -8.00
CA GLY A 186 -14.79 8.67 -7.56
C GLY A 186 -15.06 8.54 -6.07
N ALA A 187 -14.88 7.34 -5.50
CA ALA A 187 -15.03 7.11 -4.07
C ALA A 187 -13.93 7.83 -3.26
N MET A 188 -12.67 7.74 -3.68
CA MET A 188 -11.55 8.43 -3.04
C MET A 188 -11.73 9.94 -3.05
N GLU A 189 -12.04 10.55 -4.20
CA GLU A 189 -12.19 12.01 -4.30
C GLU A 189 -13.34 12.54 -3.45
N LEU A 190 -14.46 11.81 -3.39
CA LEU A 190 -15.55 12.17 -2.49
C LEU A 190 -15.10 12.13 -1.03
N PHE A 191 -14.35 11.09 -0.65
CA PHE A 191 -13.83 10.95 0.71
C PHE A 191 -12.82 12.05 1.05
N PHE A 192 -11.81 12.29 0.20
CA PHE A 192 -10.81 13.34 0.39
C PHE A 192 -11.43 14.73 0.47
N SER A 193 -12.48 15.00 -0.33
CA SER A 193 -13.18 16.29 -0.29
C SER A 193 -13.91 16.56 1.03
N THR A 194 -14.30 15.50 1.75
CA THR A 194 -15.03 15.58 3.02
C THR A 194 -14.12 15.38 4.23
N HIS A 195 -12.91 14.85 4.04
CA HIS A 195 -11.90 14.58 5.06
C HIS A 195 -10.51 15.07 4.59
N PRO A 196 -10.29 16.39 4.45
CA PRO A 196 -9.02 16.92 3.93
C PRO A 196 -7.80 16.63 4.83
N ASP A 197 -8.02 16.25 6.09
CA ASP A 197 -7.01 15.84 7.06
C ASP A 197 -6.61 14.35 6.93
N PHE A 198 -7.31 13.56 6.11
CA PHE A 198 -6.99 12.16 5.85
C PHE A 198 -5.71 11.97 5.02
N GLY A 199 -5.24 13.01 4.35
CA GLY A 199 -4.19 12.90 3.33
C GLY A 199 -4.76 12.60 1.96
N ARG A 200 -3.89 12.59 0.95
CA ARG A 200 -4.26 12.39 -0.46
C ARG A 200 -3.13 11.72 -1.21
N GLY A 201 -3.50 10.76 -2.04
CA GLY A 201 -2.57 10.06 -2.93
C GLY A 201 -3.09 8.67 -3.24
N ALA A 202 -2.59 8.11 -4.33
CA ALA A 202 -2.62 6.68 -4.62
C ALA A 202 -1.65 6.38 -5.74
N PHE A 203 -1.23 5.11 -5.81
CA PHE A 203 -0.35 4.59 -6.84
C PHE A 203 -1.14 3.70 -7.81
N PHE A 204 -1.08 4.00 -9.10
CA PHE A 204 -1.69 3.20 -10.15
C PHE A 204 -0.59 2.51 -10.96
N ALA A 205 -0.47 1.18 -10.83
CA ALA A 205 0.42 0.39 -11.66
C ALA A 205 -0.23 0.21 -13.04
N ILE A 206 0.27 0.92 -14.05
CA ILE A 206 -0.44 1.05 -15.32
C ILE A 206 -0.17 -0.10 -16.28
N LEU A 207 -1.24 -0.64 -16.87
CA LEU A 207 -1.19 -1.41 -18.10
C LEU A 207 -1.75 -0.55 -19.23
N ASN A 208 -0.87 0.01 -20.06
CA ASN A 208 -1.22 0.98 -21.09
C ASN A 208 -2.22 0.45 -22.14
N PHE A 209 -2.23 -0.86 -22.41
CA PHE A 209 -3.19 -1.47 -23.33
C PHE A 209 -4.62 -1.53 -22.75
N ASN A 210 -4.76 -1.54 -21.42
CA ASN A 210 -6.04 -1.47 -20.72
C ASN A 210 -6.43 -0.02 -20.39
N CYS A 211 -5.48 0.82 -19.95
CA CYS A 211 -5.63 2.26 -19.62
C CYS A 211 -7.01 2.66 -19.06
N PHE A 212 -7.44 2.00 -17.99
CA PHE A 212 -8.73 2.23 -17.33
C PHE A 212 -9.93 1.96 -18.23
N ALA A 213 -9.84 0.93 -19.05
CA ALA A 213 -10.86 0.43 -19.95
C ALA A 213 -10.82 -1.11 -20.01
N ASN A 214 -11.85 -1.73 -20.57
CA ASN A 214 -11.93 -3.17 -20.79
C ASN A 214 -12.93 -3.48 -21.92
N PRO A 215 -12.94 -4.71 -22.49
CA PRO A 215 -13.81 -5.04 -23.62
C PRO A 215 -15.32 -4.87 -23.37
N THR A 216 -15.74 -4.89 -22.11
CA THR A 216 -17.14 -4.68 -21.71
C THR A 216 -17.51 -3.21 -21.51
N GLU A 217 -16.52 -2.32 -21.37
CA GLU A 217 -16.67 -0.87 -21.23
C GLU A 217 -15.80 -0.13 -22.27
N PRO A 218 -16.07 -0.35 -23.58
CA PRO A 218 -15.19 0.11 -24.64
C PRO A 218 -15.17 1.62 -24.85
N ASP A 219 -16.18 2.32 -24.35
CA ASP A 219 -16.29 3.77 -24.37
C ASP A 219 -15.21 4.46 -23.52
N GLN A 220 -14.52 3.72 -22.64
CA GLN A 220 -13.51 4.28 -21.75
C GLN A 220 -12.13 4.46 -22.39
N TRP A 221 -11.79 3.70 -23.44
CA TRP A 221 -10.45 3.77 -24.08
C TRP A 221 -10.10 5.16 -24.61
N GLN A 222 -11.09 5.90 -25.12
CA GLN A 222 -10.88 7.24 -25.67
C GLN A 222 -10.48 8.28 -24.60
N TYR A 223 -10.62 7.96 -23.31
CA TYR A 223 -10.33 8.87 -22.21
C TYR A 223 -8.96 8.61 -21.56
N CYS A 224 -8.13 7.71 -22.09
CA CYS A 224 -6.82 7.36 -21.51
C CYS A 224 -5.97 8.59 -21.18
N ASP A 225 -5.63 9.42 -22.18
CA ASP A 225 -4.83 10.65 -22.00
C ASP A 225 -5.43 11.59 -20.95
N ARG A 226 -6.76 11.74 -20.97
CA ARG A 226 -7.48 12.59 -20.01
C ARG A 226 -7.38 12.03 -18.60
N LYS A 227 -7.50 10.71 -18.42
CA LYS A 227 -7.43 10.06 -17.12
C LYS A 227 -6.03 10.17 -16.53
N VAL A 228 -4.99 9.85 -17.30
CA VAL A 228 -3.61 9.93 -16.79
C VAL A 228 -3.19 11.37 -16.48
N GLN A 229 -3.59 12.34 -17.31
CA GLN A 229 -3.41 13.76 -17.02
C GLN A 229 -4.14 14.16 -15.73
N TRP A 230 -5.41 13.77 -15.60
CA TRP A 230 -6.21 14.11 -14.43
C TRP A 230 -5.64 13.50 -13.16
N LEU A 231 -5.18 12.24 -13.18
CA LEU A 231 -4.53 11.58 -12.04
C LEU A 231 -3.30 12.38 -11.59
N ALA A 232 -2.39 12.68 -12.51
CA ALA A 232 -1.17 13.41 -12.20
C ALA A 232 -1.46 14.83 -11.65
N ASP A 233 -2.40 15.56 -12.25
CA ASP A 233 -2.80 16.89 -11.79
C ASP A 233 -3.48 16.87 -10.41
N ASN A 234 -3.91 15.69 -9.96
CA ASN A 234 -4.63 15.47 -8.71
C ASN A 234 -3.82 14.69 -7.67
N GLY A 235 -2.49 14.70 -7.77
CA GLY A 235 -1.62 14.13 -6.73
C GLY A 235 -1.65 12.60 -6.67
N TYR A 236 -2.05 11.95 -7.75
CA TYR A 236 -1.91 10.50 -7.92
C TYR A 236 -0.68 10.18 -8.75
N GLU A 237 -0.11 9.00 -8.51
CA GLU A 237 1.13 8.55 -9.14
C GLU A 237 0.86 7.37 -10.06
N ILE A 238 1.52 7.36 -11.21
CA ILE A 238 1.42 6.30 -12.21
C ILE A 238 2.77 5.60 -12.29
N GLY A 239 2.77 4.31 -11.94
CA GLY A 239 3.96 3.47 -11.95
C GLY A 239 3.87 2.27 -12.86
N ASN A 240 4.93 1.48 -12.82
CA ASN A 240 5.18 0.42 -13.79
C ASN A 240 4.44 -0.87 -13.42
N HIS A 241 3.86 -1.54 -14.42
CA HIS A 241 3.30 -2.88 -14.25
C HIS A 241 3.71 -3.83 -15.37
N THR A 242 4.91 -3.60 -15.92
CA THR A 242 5.40 -4.11 -17.22
C THR A 242 4.58 -3.59 -18.39
N ILE A 243 4.99 -3.84 -19.64
CA ILE A 243 4.29 -3.29 -20.81
C ILE A 243 3.05 -4.10 -21.18
N ASP A 244 3.05 -5.41 -20.95
CA ASP A 244 1.95 -6.30 -21.33
C ASP A 244 1.56 -7.33 -20.23
N HIS A 245 1.86 -7.01 -18.97
CA HIS A 245 1.60 -7.87 -17.79
C HIS A 245 2.37 -9.20 -17.84
N GLN A 246 3.62 -9.15 -18.32
CA GLN A 246 4.49 -10.31 -18.48
C GLN A 246 4.91 -10.87 -17.12
N ASP A 247 4.77 -12.18 -16.95
CA ASP A 247 5.36 -12.91 -15.83
C ASP A 247 6.90 -12.85 -15.95
N LEU A 248 7.54 -12.26 -14.95
CA LEU A 248 8.98 -12.01 -14.91
C LEU A 248 9.77 -13.20 -14.32
N LEU A 249 9.11 -14.29 -13.94
CA LEU A 249 9.75 -15.45 -13.28
C LEU A 249 10.88 -16.07 -14.12
N ASP A 250 10.63 -16.33 -15.41
CA ASP A 250 11.57 -17.00 -16.29
C ASP A 250 11.52 -16.45 -17.72
N ILE A 251 12.22 -15.34 -17.93
CA ILE A 251 12.36 -14.66 -19.22
C ILE A 251 13.83 -14.30 -19.49
N SER A 252 14.17 -13.95 -20.73
CA SER A 252 15.52 -13.48 -21.05
C SER A 252 15.80 -12.09 -20.47
N ASP A 253 17.08 -11.76 -20.26
CA ASP A 253 17.49 -10.42 -19.81
C ASP A 253 17.03 -9.30 -20.76
N GLU A 254 17.04 -9.56 -22.07
CA GLU A 254 16.56 -8.62 -23.09
C GLU A 254 15.05 -8.35 -22.92
N GLU A 255 14.27 -9.42 -22.70
CA GLU A 255 12.83 -9.29 -22.49
C GLU A 255 12.53 -8.60 -21.16
N PHE A 256 13.27 -8.92 -20.10
CA PHE A 256 13.15 -8.25 -18.80
C PHE A 256 13.38 -6.73 -18.92
N GLN A 257 14.46 -6.32 -19.59
CA GLN A 257 14.77 -4.90 -19.83
C GLN A 257 13.73 -4.23 -20.74
N ARG A 258 13.20 -4.95 -21.72
CA ARG A 258 12.13 -4.46 -22.60
C ARG A 258 10.85 -4.20 -21.81
N GLN A 259 10.42 -5.16 -21.00
CA GLN A 259 9.19 -5.09 -20.19
C GLN A 259 9.18 -3.90 -19.25
N LEU A 260 10.28 -3.71 -18.50
CA LEU A 260 10.39 -2.59 -17.57
C LEU A 260 10.58 -1.26 -18.33
N GLY A 261 11.47 -1.26 -19.33
CA GLY A 261 11.88 -0.03 -20.00
C GLY A 261 10.82 0.56 -20.95
N GLU A 262 10.06 -0.27 -21.67
CA GLU A 262 8.99 0.24 -22.55
C GLU A 262 7.80 0.78 -21.75
N ALA A 263 7.43 0.14 -20.65
CA ALA A 263 6.43 0.67 -19.73
C ALA A 263 6.89 2.00 -19.12
N TRP A 264 8.17 2.07 -18.71
CA TRP A 264 8.78 3.30 -18.22
C TRP A 264 8.70 4.41 -19.27
N ALA A 265 9.15 4.16 -20.50
CA ALA A 265 9.15 5.13 -21.58
C ALA A 265 7.72 5.60 -21.92
N TRP A 266 6.74 4.70 -21.87
CA TRP A 266 5.34 5.07 -22.09
C TRP A 266 4.84 6.02 -21.00
N ILE A 267 5.15 5.77 -19.72
CA ILE A 267 4.77 6.66 -18.61
C ILE A 267 5.40 8.06 -18.81
N GLU A 268 6.69 8.13 -19.11
CA GLU A 268 7.39 9.40 -19.32
C GLU A 268 6.83 10.21 -20.50
N GLN A 269 6.33 9.53 -21.53
CA GLN A 269 5.79 10.17 -22.73
C GLN A 269 4.34 10.64 -22.57
N ASN A 270 3.53 9.98 -21.74
CA ASN A 270 2.08 10.17 -21.71
C ASN A 270 1.54 10.73 -20.40
N VAL A 271 2.32 10.69 -19.32
CA VAL A 271 1.91 11.18 -17.99
C VAL A 271 2.63 12.48 -17.67
N PRO A 272 1.97 13.51 -17.10
CA PRO A 272 2.67 14.70 -16.59
C PRO A 272 3.71 14.35 -15.53
N GLU A 273 4.86 15.05 -15.53
CA GLU A 273 5.99 14.81 -14.62
C GLU A 273 5.57 14.69 -13.14
N ALA A 274 4.60 15.50 -12.70
CA ALA A 274 4.10 15.50 -11.33
C ALA A 274 3.46 14.18 -10.88
N GLY A 275 3.01 13.32 -11.80
CA GLY A 275 2.44 12.00 -11.52
C GLY A 275 3.28 10.83 -12.02
N GLN A 276 4.49 11.06 -12.52
CA GLN A 276 5.36 9.99 -13.02
C GLN A 276 6.07 9.27 -11.87
N LEU A 277 5.83 7.97 -11.72
CA LEU A 277 6.63 7.09 -10.86
C LEU A 277 7.00 5.75 -11.54
N PRO A 278 7.56 5.78 -12.78
CA PRO A 278 7.90 4.55 -13.51
C PRO A 278 9.04 3.74 -12.84
N SER A 279 9.75 4.34 -11.88
CA SER A 279 10.79 3.72 -11.04
C SER A 279 10.25 2.75 -10.00
N VAL A 280 8.94 2.71 -9.77
CA VAL A 280 8.30 1.73 -8.90
C VAL A 280 7.49 0.77 -9.75
N ILE A 281 7.75 -0.54 -9.59
CA ILE A 281 7.05 -1.61 -10.31
C ILE A 281 6.17 -2.40 -9.36
N ALA A 282 4.89 -2.57 -9.69
CA ALA A 282 4.10 -3.68 -9.15
C ALA A 282 4.42 -4.94 -9.95
N MET A 283 4.83 -6.02 -9.29
CA MET A 283 5.25 -7.24 -9.99
C MET A 283 4.02 -8.01 -10.49
N PRO A 284 3.88 -8.28 -11.81
CA PRO A 284 2.81 -9.13 -12.32
C PRO A 284 2.76 -10.48 -11.59
N TYR A 285 1.56 -10.86 -11.13
CA TYR A 285 1.32 -12.07 -10.33
C TYR A 285 2.10 -12.16 -9.00
N GLY A 286 2.83 -11.12 -8.60
CA GLY A 286 3.78 -11.15 -7.48
C GLY A 286 5.07 -11.94 -7.77
N ASN A 287 5.31 -12.32 -9.02
CA ASN A 287 6.45 -13.14 -9.40
C ASN A 287 7.69 -12.27 -9.67
N TYR A 288 8.80 -12.69 -9.09
CA TYR A 288 10.12 -12.09 -9.30
C TYR A 288 10.99 -13.00 -10.18
N PRO A 289 11.99 -12.45 -10.89
CA PRO A 289 12.96 -13.25 -11.63
C PRO A 289 13.50 -14.38 -10.79
N ASP A 290 13.53 -15.62 -11.30
CA ASP A 290 13.96 -16.76 -10.50
C ASP A 290 15.36 -16.55 -9.87
N GLY A 291 15.52 -16.96 -8.60
CA GLY A 291 16.76 -16.74 -7.83
C GLY A 291 17.96 -17.51 -8.32
N ASP A 292 17.75 -18.71 -8.86
CA ASP A 292 18.83 -19.58 -9.31
C ASP A 292 19.13 -19.36 -10.80
N LEU A 293 18.12 -18.97 -11.59
CA LEU A 293 18.24 -18.79 -13.04
C LEU A 293 18.59 -17.35 -13.45
N HIS A 294 18.05 -16.34 -12.74
CA HIS A 294 18.02 -14.95 -13.21
C HIS A 294 18.61 -13.95 -12.20
N GLN A 295 19.75 -14.29 -11.59
CA GLN A 295 20.43 -13.41 -10.64
C GLN A 295 20.75 -12.03 -11.25
N ALA A 296 21.13 -11.97 -12.53
CA ALA A 296 21.40 -10.70 -13.20
C ALA A 296 20.17 -9.77 -13.24
N GLN A 297 18.96 -10.31 -13.40
CA GLN A 297 17.73 -9.53 -13.41
C GLN A 297 17.38 -9.01 -12.00
N ARG A 298 17.72 -9.77 -10.95
CA ARG A 298 17.60 -9.31 -9.56
C ARG A 298 18.59 -8.18 -9.26
N ASP A 299 19.81 -8.29 -9.79
CA ASP A 299 20.79 -7.22 -9.72
C ASP A 299 20.31 -5.99 -10.52
N MET A 300 19.63 -6.19 -11.65
CA MET A 300 19.02 -5.09 -12.42
C MET A 300 17.91 -4.36 -11.64
N LEU A 301 17.05 -5.07 -10.89
CA LEU A 301 16.08 -4.44 -9.99
C LEU A 301 16.76 -3.61 -8.88
N ARG A 302 17.90 -4.08 -8.38
CA ARG A 302 18.60 -3.43 -7.26
C ARG A 302 19.46 -2.24 -7.71
N ASP A 303 20.28 -2.46 -8.71
CA ASP A 303 21.37 -1.55 -9.11
C ASP A 303 21.03 -0.72 -10.34
N GLY A 304 20.10 -1.22 -11.16
CA GLY A 304 19.63 -0.60 -12.39
C GLY A 304 19.95 -1.38 -13.65
N PHE A 305 19.42 -0.91 -14.76
CA PHE A 305 19.56 -1.53 -16.08
C PHE A 305 19.64 -0.46 -17.17
N MET A 306 20.11 -0.87 -18.35
CA MET A 306 20.12 -0.02 -19.53
C MET A 306 18.83 -0.15 -20.32
N HIS A 307 18.22 0.98 -20.68
CA HIS A 307 17.16 1.02 -21.69
C HIS A 307 17.37 2.21 -22.63
N GLN A 308 17.35 1.96 -23.94
CA GLN A 308 17.49 3.00 -24.98
C GLN A 308 18.67 3.97 -24.81
N GLY A 309 19.78 3.52 -24.22
CA GLY A 309 20.98 4.35 -24.01
C GLY A 309 20.95 5.18 -22.71
N GLU A 310 19.94 5.00 -21.86
CA GLU A 310 19.86 5.61 -20.53
C GLU A 310 19.89 4.56 -19.40
N TRP A 311 20.67 4.83 -18.35
CA TRP A 311 20.71 4.00 -17.14
C TRP A 311 19.49 4.31 -16.27
N ARG A 312 18.69 3.29 -15.97
CA ARG A 312 17.45 3.39 -15.18
C ARG A 312 17.64 2.62 -13.88
N VAL A 313 17.15 3.15 -12.76
CA VAL A 313 17.22 2.52 -11.44
C VAL A 313 15.82 2.39 -10.88
N MET A 314 15.44 1.19 -10.45
CA MET A 314 14.19 0.99 -9.72
C MET A 314 14.33 1.53 -8.30
N GLU A 315 13.36 2.36 -7.89
CA GLU A 315 13.21 2.86 -6.53
C GLU A 315 12.39 1.91 -5.67
N GLY A 316 11.58 1.04 -6.28
CA GLY A 316 10.82 0.02 -5.56
C GLY A 316 10.27 -1.10 -6.45
N SER A 317 10.16 -2.30 -5.90
CA SER A 317 9.46 -3.43 -6.51
C SER A 317 8.48 -4.02 -5.49
N LEU A 318 7.19 -4.00 -5.85
CA LEU A 318 6.08 -4.31 -4.97
C LEU A 318 5.64 -5.77 -5.16
N MET A 319 5.56 -6.49 -4.04
CA MET A 319 5.04 -7.86 -3.98
C MET A 319 3.51 -7.86 -4.02
N VAL A 320 2.91 -9.06 -3.99
CA VAL A 320 1.47 -9.29 -4.00
C VAL A 320 1.10 -10.24 -2.85
N GLY A 321 0.11 -9.88 -2.03
CA GLY A 321 -0.48 -10.77 -1.00
C GLY A 321 0.47 -11.17 0.14
N SER A 322 0.94 -10.19 0.89
CA SER A 322 1.95 -10.34 1.95
C SER A 322 1.54 -9.56 3.21
N GLU A 323 2.49 -9.37 4.12
CA GLU A 323 2.42 -8.55 5.32
C GLU A 323 2.56 -7.03 5.04
N PRO A 324 2.32 -6.15 6.03
CA PRO A 324 2.66 -4.73 5.92
C PRO A 324 4.16 -4.50 5.63
N ALA A 325 4.48 -3.40 4.92
CA ALA A 325 5.86 -3.07 4.59
C ALA A 325 6.65 -2.54 5.80
N PRO A 326 7.91 -3.00 6.01
CA PRO A 326 8.80 -2.37 6.99
C PRO A 326 8.94 -0.85 6.76
N SER A 327 9.27 -0.08 7.79
CA SER A 327 9.65 1.34 7.59
C SER A 327 10.81 1.47 6.59
N PRO A 328 10.85 2.50 5.72
CA PRO A 328 12.01 2.75 4.85
C PRO A 328 13.30 3.06 5.65
N SER A 329 13.18 3.47 6.92
CA SER A 329 14.32 3.71 7.82
C SER A 329 14.73 2.46 8.62
N SER A 330 14.05 1.32 8.44
CA SER A 330 14.38 0.05 9.08
C SER A 330 15.57 -0.64 8.41
N ALA A 331 16.42 -1.31 9.19
CA ALA A 331 17.47 -2.20 8.71
C ALA A 331 16.95 -3.40 7.90
N THR A 332 15.65 -3.71 8.02
CA THR A 332 14.98 -4.77 7.25
C THR A 332 14.32 -4.25 5.97
N TRP A 333 14.42 -2.95 5.68
CA TRP A 333 13.94 -2.38 4.43
C TRP A 333 14.72 -2.94 3.24
N ASP A 334 14.00 -3.45 2.25
CA ASP A 334 14.57 -3.81 0.95
C ASP A 334 13.67 -3.28 -0.17
N LYS A 335 14.18 -2.31 -0.93
CA LYS A 335 13.44 -1.73 -2.06
C LYS A 335 13.08 -2.75 -3.15
N VAL A 336 13.77 -3.89 -3.21
CA VAL A 336 13.44 -4.95 -4.18
C VAL A 336 12.26 -5.80 -3.68
N TRP A 337 11.96 -5.79 -2.38
CA TRP A 337 10.97 -6.67 -1.77
C TRP A 337 10.04 -5.88 -0.87
N ILE A 338 9.15 -5.09 -1.49
CA ILE A 338 8.21 -4.24 -0.76
C ILE A 338 6.89 -5.00 -0.65
N PRO A 339 6.53 -5.53 0.54
CA PRO A 339 5.32 -6.32 0.68
C PRO A 339 4.07 -5.42 0.66
N ARG A 340 2.96 -5.97 0.16
CA ARG A 340 1.64 -5.32 0.07
C ARG A 340 0.55 -6.26 0.56
N ILE A 341 -0.48 -5.69 1.17
CA ILE A 341 -1.67 -6.42 1.60
C ILE A 341 -2.69 -6.36 0.47
N GLN A 342 -3.16 -7.51 -0.01
CA GLN A 342 -4.30 -7.53 -0.92
C GLN A 342 -5.56 -7.15 -0.16
N ALA A 343 -6.30 -6.18 -0.68
CA ALA A 343 -7.45 -5.61 0.00
C ALA A 343 -8.75 -6.33 -0.41
N PHE A 344 -8.87 -7.59 0.00
CA PHE A 344 -10.13 -8.35 -0.01
C PHE A 344 -10.46 -8.80 1.41
N ASP A 345 -11.69 -9.29 1.61
CA ASP A 345 -12.26 -9.48 2.94
C ASP A 345 -11.43 -10.34 3.89
N ASP A 346 -10.91 -11.50 3.46
CA ASP A 346 -10.15 -12.37 4.39
C ASP A 346 -8.84 -11.70 4.87
N GLU A 347 -8.15 -10.98 4.00
CA GLU A 347 -6.90 -10.29 4.35
C GLU A 347 -7.16 -9.03 5.18
N LEU A 348 -8.18 -8.22 4.85
CA LEU A 348 -8.51 -7.06 5.67
C LEU A 348 -9.07 -7.46 7.04
N ALA A 349 -9.91 -8.51 7.11
CA ALA A 349 -10.38 -9.06 8.37
C ALA A 349 -9.25 -9.63 9.24
N ARG A 350 -8.12 -9.99 8.63
CA ARG A 350 -6.90 -10.39 9.34
C ARG A 350 -6.09 -9.18 9.84
N TRP A 351 -5.81 -8.21 8.96
CA TRP A 351 -4.84 -7.15 9.25
C TRP A 351 -5.42 -5.97 10.03
N LEU A 352 -6.65 -5.53 9.72
CA LEU A 352 -7.24 -4.36 10.39
C LEU A 352 -7.36 -4.56 11.92
N PRO A 353 -7.80 -5.72 12.44
CA PRO A 353 -7.79 -5.95 13.89
C PRO A 353 -6.38 -6.04 14.49
N MET A 354 -5.37 -6.47 13.72
CA MET A 354 -3.98 -6.47 14.18
C MET A 354 -3.43 -5.05 14.32
N PHE A 355 -3.84 -4.14 13.43
CA PHE A 355 -3.50 -2.72 13.52
C PHE A 355 -4.15 -2.06 14.72
N GLU A 356 -5.48 -2.20 14.86
CA GLU A 356 -6.26 -1.60 15.95
C GLU A 356 -5.77 -2.05 17.33
N ASN A 357 -5.48 -3.34 17.50
CA ASN A 357 -5.16 -3.92 18.80
C ASN A 357 -3.66 -3.91 19.13
N GLY A 358 -2.81 -3.30 18.29
CA GLY A 358 -1.34 -3.32 18.45
C GLY A 358 -0.73 -4.72 18.28
N GLY A 359 -1.42 -5.60 17.56
CA GLY A 359 -0.92 -6.91 17.13
C GLY A 359 0.18 -6.80 16.06
N VAL A 360 0.34 -5.62 15.47
CA VAL A 360 1.51 -5.18 14.70
C VAL A 360 1.84 -3.74 15.12
N ILE A 361 3.12 -3.37 15.15
CA ILE A 361 3.55 -2.02 15.47
C ILE A 361 3.56 -1.19 14.19
N LEU A 362 2.57 -0.29 14.06
CA LEU A 362 2.48 0.66 12.95
C LEU A 362 3.53 1.75 13.07
N TYR A 363 3.98 2.25 11.93
CA TYR A 363 4.66 3.53 11.85
C TYR A 363 3.74 4.60 12.43
N THR A 364 4.23 5.38 13.39
CA THR A 364 3.50 6.51 13.96
C THR A 364 4.36 7.75 13.81
N SER A 365 3.91 8.71 13.00
CA SER A 365 4.75 9.85 12.64
C SER A 365 4.95 10.81 13.81
N ASP A 366 6.13 11.43 13.87
CA ASP A 366 6.38 12.60 14.71
C ASP A 366 6.02 13.93 14.01
N GLY A 367 5.64 13.88 12.73
CA GLY A 367 5.29 15.04 11.92
C GLY A 367 6.46 15.75 11.23
N ASN A 368 7.69 15.27 11.41
CA ASN A 368 8.89 15.89 10.88
C ASN A 368 9.65 14.97 9.92
N PRO A 369 9.64 15.25 8.60
CA PRO A 369 10.27 14.37 7.61
C PRO A 369 11.79 14.24 7.78
N ASP A 370 12.43 15.18 8.50
CA ASP A 370 13.88 15.20 8.74
C ASP A 370 14.32 14.37 9.96
N THR A 371 13.39 13.78 10.70
CA THR A 371 13.67 12.94 11.86
C THR A 371 13.24 11.49 11.64
N VAL A 372 13.83 10.61 12.45
CA VAL A 372 13.30 9.27 12.72
C VAL A 372 13.13 9.18 14.23
N MET A 373 11.90 9.32 14.72
CA MET A 373 11.60 9.30 16.15
C MET A 373 11.12 7.93 16.64
N ILE A 374 11.77 7.41 17.67
CA ILE A 374 11.48 6.08 18.22
C ILE A 374 11.53 6.03 19.75
N PRO A 375 10.75 5.14 20.40
CA PRO A 375 10.85 4.91 21.84
C PRO A 375 12.17 4.21 22.21
N ASP A 376 12.65 4.47 23.43
CA ASP A 376 13.79 3.82 24.07
C ASP A 376 13.39 3.32 25.48
N PRO A 377 13.44 1.99 25.73
CA PRO A 377 13.86 0.94 24.80
C PRO A 377 12.86 0.73 23.67
N LEU A 378 13.35 0.25 22.52
CA LEU A 378 12.50 -0.20 21.43
C LEU A 378 11.63 -1.39 21.88
N PRO A 379 10.38 -1.50 21.38
CA PRO A 379 9.57 -2.69 21.56
C PRO A 379 10.29 -3.92 21.00
N THR A 380 10.20 -5.05 21.71
CA THR A 380 10.94 -6.29 21.36
C THR A 380 10.64 -6.84 19.97
N TRP A 381 9.48 -6.50 19.38
CA TRP A 381 9.14 -6.92 18.01
C TRP A 381 9.93 -6.16 16.93
N LEU A 382 10.53 -5.03 17.29
CA LEU A 382 11.41 -4.23 16.45
C LEU A 382 12.90 -4.50 16.75
N ASP A 383 13.23 -5.51 17.57
CA ASP A 383 14.61 -5.86 17.87
C ASP A 383 15.40 -6.14 16.57
N GLY A 384 16.54 -5.46 16.41
CA GLY A 384 17.39 -5.59 15.23
C GLY A 384 16.94 -4.81 13.99
N THR A 385 15.86 -4.03 14.08
CA THR A 385 15.39 -3.16 12.98
C THR A 385 16.03 -1.77 12.99
N LEU A 386 16.55 -1.31 14.13
CA LEU A 386 17.24 -0.03 14.24
C LEU A 386 18.69 -0.14 13.76
N ASP A 387 19.03 0.66 12.75
CA ASP A 387 20.41 0.93 12.31
C ASP A 387 20.64 2.46 12.29
N PRO A 388 21.31 3.04 13.30
CA PRO A 388 21.57 4.48 13.36
C PRO A 388 22.44 5.00 12.22
N ASP A 389 23.35 4.17 11.68
CA ASP A 389 24.22 4.57 10.58
C ASP A 389 23.43 4.65 9.27
N LEU A 390 22.45 3.75 9.06
CA LEU A 390 21.52 3.80 7.95
C LEU A 390 20.65 5.07 7.99
N ILE A 391 20.11 5.42 9.17
CA ILE A 391 19.32 6.64 9.37
C ILE A 391 20.19 7.88 9.11
N ALA A 392 21.41 7.92 9.64
CA ALA A 392 22.33 9.03 9.38
C ALA A 392 22.68 9.15 7.88
N ALA A 393 22.82 8.03 7.17
CA ALA A 393 23.14 8.00 5.75
C ALA A 393 21.99 8.47 4.85
N SER A 394 20.73 8.40 5.31
CA SER A 394 19.59 9.01 4.61
C SER A 394 19.52 10.53 4.81
N GLY A 395 20.32 11.08 5.72
CA GLY A 395 20.34 12.50 6.06
C GLY A 395 19.38 12.90 7.18
N LYS A 396 18.70 11.93 7.79
CA LYS A 396 17.75 12.15 8.89
C LYS A 396 18.42 12.14 10.26
N THR A 397 17.75 12.77 11.22
CA THR A 397 18.18 12.78 12.63
C THR A 397 17.43 11.72 13.42
N LEU A 398 18.15 10.77 14.02
CA LEU A 398 17.57 9.82 14.98
C LEU A 398 17.25 10.53 16.30
N VAL A 399 15.99 10.41 16.75
CA VAL A 399 15.54 10.91 18.05
C VAL A 399 14.98 9.77 18.88
N GLN A 400 15.59 9.52 20.04
CA GLN A 400 15.13 8.51 20.98
C GLN A 400 14.52 9.17 22.22
N TYR A 401 13.41 8.62 22.72
CA TYR A 401 12.69 9.16 23.88
C TYR A 401 12.15 8.07 24.80
N ASP A 402 12.01 8.38 26.09
CA ASP A 402 11.38 7.48 27.05
C ASP A 402 9.85 7.56 26.86
N PRO A 403 9.16 6.46 26.52
CA PRO A 403 7.74 6.51 26.18
C PRO A 403 6.82 6.87 27.36
N GLY A 404 7.28 6.67 28.60
CA GLY A 404 6.52 7.01 29.80
C GLY A 404 6.58 8.51 30.13
N THR A 405 7.71 9.16 29.86
CA THR A 405 8.00 10.56 30.18
C THR A 405 7.91 11.50 28.98
N GLY A 406 8.11 10.98 27.77
CA GLY A 406 8.32 11.75 26.55
C GLY A 406 9.67 12.47 26.49
N GLU A 407 10.53 12.33 27.50
CA GLU A 407 11.82 13.01 27.53
C GLU A 407 12.83 12.32 26.60
N PRO A 408 13.66 13.07 25.85
CA PRO A 408 14.71 12.48 25.02
C PRO A 408 15.71 11.71 25.88
N THR A 409 16.14 10.51 25.44
CA THR A 409 17.07 9.65 26.21
C THR A 409 18.55 9.86 25.88
N GLY A 410 18.87 10.80 25.00
CA GLY A 410 20.26 11.20 24.68
C GLY A 410 20.93 10.42 23.54
N GLY A 411 20.15 9.65 22.77
CA GLY A 411 20.60 8.89 21.59
C GLY A 411 20.75 9.70 20.30
N THR A 412 20.93 11.03 20.35
CA THR A 412 21.19 11.83 19.14
C THR A 412 22.61 11.53 18.66
N ALA A 413 22.77 10.49 17.84
CA ALA A 413 23.99 10.30 17.08
C ALA A 413 24.05 11.44 16.04
N ASP A 414 24.83 12.48 16.32
CA ASP A 414 25.23 13.42 15.29
C ASP A 414 25.93 12.61 14.18
N ALA A 415 25.36 12.63 12.97
CA ALA A 415 25.88 11.91 11.82
C ALA A 415 27.37 12.24 11.61
N PRO A 416 28.26 11.23 11.45
CA PRO A 416 29.64 11.50 11.07
C PRO A 416 29.66 12.20 9.70
N THR A 417 30.25 13.40 9.65
CA THR A 417 30.52 14.09 8.38
C THR A 417 31.42 13.22 7.50
N GLY A 418 30.84 12.60 6.46
CA GLY A 418 31.61 11.93 5.42
C GLY A 418 31.10 10.53 5.06
N TRP A 419 29.88 10.44 4.54
CA TRP A 419 29.53 9.34 3.65
C TRP A 419 28.91 9.91 2.38
N HIS A 420 29.71 9.88 1.31
CA HIS A 420 29.18 10.14 -0.02
C HIS A 420 28.30 8.96 -0.42
N ARG A 421 27.08 9.24 -0.90
CA ARG A 421 26.35 8.38 -1.85
C ARG A 421 27.41 7.71 -2.73
N ARG A 422 27.43 6.37 -2.84
CA ARG A 422 28.29 5.73 -3.84
C ARG A 422 27.93 6.36 -5.17
N SER A 423 28.79 7.27 -5.62
CA SER A 423 28.72 7.83 -6.96
C SER A 423 28.84 6.63 -7.88
N THR A 424 27.83 6.43 -8.71
CA THR A 424 27.91 5.59 -9.88
C THR A 424 29.10 6.11 -10.69
N THR A 425 30.25 5.47 -10.52
CA THR A 425 31.42 5.75 -11.32
C THR A 425 31.08 5.25 -12.71
N LEU A 426 30.71 6.18 -13.58
CA LEU A 426 30.74 5.99 -15.03
C LEU A 426 32.16 5.55 -15.39
N ILE A 427 32.33 4.27 -15.66
CA ILE A 427 33.48 3.78 -16.41
C ILE A 427 33.04 3.83 -17.88
N SER A 428 33.72 4.69 -18.61
CA SER A 428 33.66 4.93 -20.05
C SER A 428 33.65 3.67 -20.91
#